data_AF-A0A080LRG9-F1
#
_entry.id   AF-A0A080LRG9-F1
#
_cell.length_a   1.000
_cell.length_b   1.000
_cell.length_c   1.000
_cell.angle_alpha   90.00
_cell.angle_beta   90.00
_cell.angle_gamma   90.00
#
_symmetry.space_group_name_H-M   'P 1'
#
loop_
_entity.id
_entity.type
_entity.pdbx_description
1 polymer ?
#
loop_
_entity_poly.entity_id
_entity_poly.type
_entity_poly.pdbx_seq_one_letter_code
_entity_poly.pdbx_strand_id
1 'polypeptide(L)'
;MSAYHSTELCFLSATYINLLINKQPMCLYFKPRPDGFPDRILRVSPDILPKGSVRLTAVEIDGRPYSAFDAEALSIQLPDSRQDVRVKVTLTPVK
;
A
#
# COMPACT_ATOMS: atom_id res chain seq x y z
N MET A 1 2.97 -25.38 -12.59
CA MET A 1 3.26 -24.22 -11.72
C MET A 1 3.07 -22.95 -12.52
N SER A 2 1.92 -22.28 -12.50
CA SER A 2 1.71 -21.12 -13.41
C SER A 2 1.04 -19.90 -12.80
N ALA A 3 0.00 -20.03 -11.99
CA ALA A 3 -0.76 -18.84 -11.55
C ALA A 3 -0.03 -17.98 -10.51
N TYR A 4 0.61 -18.59 -9.49
CA TYR A 4 1.26 -17.85 -8.41
C TYR A 4 2.40 -16.95 -8.92
N HIS A 5 3.39 -17.54 -9.61
CA HIS A 5 4.51 -16.77 -10.17
C HIS A 5 4.08 -15.74 -11.21
N SER A 6 3.07 -16.05 -12.04
CA SER A 6 2.56 -15.07 -13.00
C SER A 6 1.90 -13.88 -12.30
N THR A 7 1.22 -14.12 -11.18
CA THR A 7 0.58 -13.06 -10.38
C THR A 7 1.62 -12.21 -9.66
N GLU A 8 2.63 -12.83 -9.03
CA GLU A 8 3.76 -12.11 -8.41
C GLU A 8 4.49 -11.23 -9.43
N LEU A 9 4.81 -11.78 -10.60
CA LEU A 9 5.52 -11.05 -11.64
C LEU A 9 4.67 -9.93 -12.24
N CYS A 10 3.36 -10.14 -12.41
CA CYS A 10 2.43 -9.09 -12.83
C CYS A 10 2.38 -7.95 -11.80
N PHE A 11 2.27 -8.28 -10.51
CA PHE A 11 2.29 -7.29 -9.43
C PHE A 11 3.60 -6.50 -9.40
N LEU A 12 4.74 -7.19 -9.48
CA LEU A 12 6.06 -6.56 -9.50
C LEU A 12 6.21 -5.67 -10.75
N SER A 13 5.83 -6.17 -11.92
CA SER A 13 5.91 -5.40 -13.17
C SER A 13 5.03 -4.15 -13.10
N ALA A 14 3.79 -4.28 -12.62
CA ALA A 14 2.86 -3.16 -12.52
C ALA A 14 3.35 -2.09 -11.53
N THR A 15 3.87 -2.50 -10.37
CA THR A 15 4.41 -1.55 -9.38
C THR A 15 5.64 -0.81 -9.92
N TYR A 16 6.59 -1.51 -10.53
CA TYR A 16 7.80 -0.91 -11.09
C TYR A 16 7.52 -0.02 -12.30
N ILE A 17 6.77 -0.53 -13.28
CA ILE A 17 6.48 0.21 -14.50
C ILE A 17 5.69 1.46 -14.18
N ASN A 18 4.65 1.38 -13.35
CA ASN A 18 3.83 2.55 -13.05
C ASN A 18 4.56 3.56 -12.16
N LEU A 19 5.16 3.11 -11.04
CA LEU A 19 5.72 4.03 -10.05
C LEU A 19 7.11 4.54 -10.44
N LEU A 20 7.99 3.68 -10.95
CA LEU A 20 9.40 4.05 -11.20
C LEU A 20 9.67 4.51 -12.62
N ILE A 21 9.00 3.92 -13.63
CA ILE A 21 9.25 4.25 -15.04
C ILE A 21 8.29 5.34 -15.52
N ASN A 22 6.98 5.07 -15.46
CA ASN A 22 5.94 5.97 -15.99
C ASN A 22 5.63 7.14 -15.06
N LYS A 23 6.08 7.09 -13.80
CA LYS A 23 5.84 8.12 -12.78
C LYS A 23 4.36 8.39 -12.53
N GLN A 24 3.53 7.35 -12.57
CA GLN A 24 2.08 7.43 -12.39
C GLN A 24 1.67 6.97 -10.99
N PRO A 25 0.72 7.67 -10.33
CA PRO A 25 0.13 7.19 -9.08
C PRO A 25 -0.53 5.83 -9.25
N MET A 26 -0.42 4.98 -8.23
CA MET A 26 -1.00 3.63 -8.23
C MET A 26 -1.81 3.40 -6.95
N CYS A 27 -2.97 2.76 -7.10
CA CYS A 27 -3.76 2.30 -5.96
C CYS A 27 -3.37 0.87 -5.58
N LEU A 28 -3.15 0.61 -4.29
CA LEU A 28 -3.01 -0.73 -3.72
C LEU A 28 -4.13 -0.99 -2.72
N TYR A 29 -4.58 -2.24 -2.66
CA TYR A 29 -5.73 -2.65 -1.85
C TYR A 29 -5.30 -3.74 -0.88
N PHE A 30 -5.68 -3.56 0.39
CA PHE A 30 -5.39 -4.48 1.47
C PHE A 30 -6.68 -4.79 2.24
N LYS A 31 -6.72 -5.97 2.84
CA LYS A 31 -7.79 -6.36 3.75
C LYS A 31 -7.20 -6.88 5.07
N PRO A 32 -6.55 -6.00 5.86
CA PRO A 32 -5.96 -6.39 7.13
C PRO A 32 -7.03 -6.65 8.19
N ARG A 33 -6.70 -7.52 9.14
CA ARG A 33 -7.36 -7.59 10.42
C ARG A 33 -6.56 -6.75 11.43
N PRO A 34 -7.09 -5.65 11.99
CA PRO A 34 -6.28 -4.69 12.75
C PRO A 34 -5.55 -5.29 13.95
N ASP A 35 -6.21 -6.18 14.70
CA ASP A 35 -5.63 -6.90 15.85
C ASP A 35 -4.55 -7.93 15.47
N GLY A 36 -4.36 -8.22 14.17
CA GLY A 36 -3.33 -9.10 13.66
C GLY A 36 -1.96 -8.43 13.45
N PHE A 37 -1.87 -7.10 13.62
CA PHE A 37 -0.62 -6.34 13.42
C PHE A 37 -0.10 -5.81 14.76
N PRO A 38 1.21 -5.94 15.05
CA PRO A 38 1.84 -5.23 16.16
C PRO A 38 1.52 -3.74 16.08
N ASP A 39 1.05 -3.17 17.18
CA ASP A 39 0.65 -1.77 17.31
C ASP A 39 -0.40 -1.30 16.30
N ARG A 40 -1.10 -2.22 15.62
CA ARG A 40 -2.04 -1.93 14.52
C ARG A 40 -1.39 -1.17 13.35
N ILE A 41 -0.09 -1.36 13.11
CA ILE A 41 0.62 -0.67 12.03
C ILE A 41 0.67 -1.53 10.77
N LEU A 42 -0.01 -1.09 9.72
CA LEU A 42 0.08 -1.68 8.38
C LEU A 42 1.17 -0.98 7.57
N ARG A 43 2.16 -1.73 7.06
CA ARG A 43 3.15 -1.24 6.10
C ARG A 43 2.68 -1.56 4.68
N VAL A 44 2.73 -0.57 3.80
CA VAL A 44 2.14 -0.66 2.45
C VAL A 44 3.15 -0.46 1.32
N SER A 45 4.45 -0.39 1.65
CA SER A 45 5.51 -0.33 0.64
C SER A 45 5.57 -1.64 -0.15
N PRO A 46 5.52 -1.59 -1.49
CA PRO A 46 6.01 -2.69 -2.32
C PRO A 46 7.49 -2.95 -2.02
N ASP A 47 7.89 -4.22 -2.16
CA ASP A 47 9.26 -4.64 -1.89
C ASP A 47 10.25 -4.03 -2.92
N ILE A 48 11.49 -3.79 -2.48
CA ILE A 48 12.63 -3.37 -3.31
C ILE A 48 12.52 -1.95 -3.93
N LEU A 49 11.49 -1.15 -3.63
CA LEU A 49 11.45 0.26 -4.07
C LEU A 49 12.60 1.08 -3.45
N PRO A 50 13.31 1.93 -4.22
CA PRO A 50 14.31 2.82 -3.66
C PRO A 50 13.68 3.73 -2.60
N LYS A 51 14.37 3.90 -1.47
CA LYS A 51 13.89 4.75 -0.37
C LYS A 51 13.58 6.17 -0.89
N GLY A 52 12.39 6.67 -0.57
CA GLY A 52 11.96 8.02 -0.98
C GLY A 52 11.54 8.15 -2.45
N SER A 53 11.46 7.06 -3.21
CA SER A 53 10.98 7.08 -4.61
C SER A 53 9.47 7.29 -4.74
N VAL A 54 8.70 6.99 -3.70
CA VAL A 54 7.25 7.16 -3.64
C VAL A 54 6.83 7.69 -2.27
N ARG A 55 5.66 8.32 -2.21
CA ARG A 55 4.99 8.75 -0.99
C ARG A 55 3.57 8.23 -0.95
N LEU A 56 3.09 7.97 0.26
CA LEU A 56 1.68 7.68 0.51
C LEU A 56 0.90 9.00 0.55
N THR A 57 -0.01 9.20 -0.41
CA THR A 57 -0.72 10.48 -0.60
C THR A 57 -2.19 10.44 -0.24
N ALA A 58 -2.81 9.27 -0.33
CA ALA A 58 -4.19 9.06 0.11
C ALA A 58 -4.36 7.67 0.72
N VAL A 59 -5.18 7.62 1.76
CA VAL A 59 -5.65 6.38 2.38
C VAL A 59 -7.16 6.46 2.51
N GLU A 60 -7.82 5.38 2.14
CA GLU A 60 -9.25 5.17 2.40
C GLU A 60 -9.42 3.89 3.23
N ILE A 61 -10.23 3.95 4.28
CA ILE A 61 -10.68 2.79 5.05
C ILE A 61 -12.19 2.63 4.84
N ASP A 62 -12.60 1.48 4.33
CA ASP A 62 -13.99 1.16 3.96
C ASP A 62 -14.64 2.24 3.07
N GLY A 63 -13.85 2.78 2.14
CA GLY A 63 -14.26 3.81 1.17
C GLY A 63 -14.34 5.23 1.74
N ARG A 64 -13.85 5.47 2.96
CA ARG A 64 -13.81 6.79 3.59
C ARG A 64 -12.38 7.30 3.72
N PRO A 65 -12.09 8.58 3.43
CA PRO A 65 -10.78 9.16 3.64
C PRO A 65 -10.28 8.95 5.08
N TYR A 66 -9.00 8.64 5.21
CA TYR A 66 -8.36 8.34 6.49
C TYR A 66 -7.02 9.07 6.60
N SER A 67 -6.74 9.67 7.75
CA SER A 67 -5.60 10.59 7.93
C SER A 67 -4.50 10.08 8.84
N ALA A 68 -4.71 8.99 9.60
CA ALA A 68 -3.70 8.45 10.50
C ALA A 68 -2.72 7.54 9.74
N PHE A 69 -1.85 8.16 8.95
CA PHE A 69 -0.79 7.48 8.20
C PHE A 69 0.48 8.33 8.13
N ASP A 70 1.61 7.65 7.95
CA ASP A 70 2.91 8.28 7.69
C ASP A 70 3.22 8.20 6.19
N ALA A 71 3.27 9.38 5.56
CA ALA A 71 3.49 9.53 4.13
C ALA A 71 4.87 9.04 3.65
N GLU A 72 5.91 9.17 4.49
CA GLU A 72 7.30 8.84 4.17
C GLU A 72 7.65 7.42 4.59
N ALA A 73 7.17 6.98 5.75
CA ALA A 73 7.37 5.62 6.25
C ALA A 73 6.45 4.59 5.57
N LEU A 74 5.52 5.05 4.71
CA LEU A 74 4.57 4.22 3.96
C LEU A 74 3.79 3.27 4.90
N SER A 75 3.27 3.85 5.99
CA SER A 75 2.60 3.09 7.04
C SER A 75 1.30 3.74 7.48
N ILE A 76 0.35 2.92 7.93
CA ILE A 76 -0.99 3.33 8.32
C ILE A 76 -1.26 2.81 9.72
N GLN A 77 -1.74 3.69 10.59
CA GLN A 77 -2.25 3.31 11.89
C GLN A 77 -3.68 2.78 11.70
N LEU A 78 -3.89 1.47 11.79
CA LEU A 78 -5.22 0.89 11.62
C LEU A 78 -6.13 1.29 12.80
N PRO A 79 -7.44 1.49 12.53
CA PRO A 79 -8.42 1.78 13.57
C PRO A 79 -8.56 0.59 14.52
N ASP A 80 -9.04 0.87 15.72
CA ASP A 80 -9.41 -0.18 16.66
C ASP A 80 -10.69 -0.87 16.17
N SER A 81 -10.54 -2.05 15.56
CA SER A 81 -11.64 -2.85 15.06
C SER A 81 -11.33 -4.33 15.23
N ARG A 82 -12.37 -5.09 15.59
CA ARG A 82 -12.35 -6.56 15.69
C ARG A 82 -12.70 -7.25 14.36
N GLN A 83 -13.02 -6.47 13.33
CA GLN A 83 -13.36 -6.96 12.00
C GLN A 83 -12.30 -6.53 10.99
N ASP A 84 -12.17 -7.30 9.92
CA ASP A 84 -11.37 -6.92 8.75
C ASP A 84 -11.85 -5.58 8.20
N VAL A 85 -10.90 -4.72 7.85
CA VAL A 85 -11.18 -3.43 7.20
C VAL A 85 -10.64 -3.45 5.77
N ARG A 86 -11.27 -2.71 4.86
CA ARG A 86 -10.75 -2.55 3.50
C ARG A 86 -9.90 -1.29 3.44
N VAL A 87 -8.61 -1.45 3.20
CA VAL A 87 -7.68 -0.33 3.08
C VAL A 87 -7.32 -0.16 1.61
N LYS A 88 -7.61 1.01 1.06
CA LYS A 88 -7.10 1.43 -0.24
C LYS A 88 -6.07 2.53 -0.01
N VAL A 89 -4.92 2.41 -0.64
CA VAL A 89 -3.85 3.41 -0.55
C VAL A 89 -3.50 3.90 -1.94
N THR A 90 -3.11 5.17 -2.03
CA THR A 90 -2.54 5.74 -3.25
C THR A 90 -1.08 6.05 -2.99
N LEU A 91 -0.21 5.38 -3.73
CA LEU A 91 1.22 5.70 -3.78
C LEU A 91 1.46 6.62 -4.97
N THR A 92 2.19 7.71 -4.73
CA THR A 92 2.55 8.69 -5.75
C THR A 92 4.08 8.79 -5.84
N PRO A 93 4.65 8.72 -7.05
CA PRO A 93 6.09 8.90 -7.25
C PRO A 93 6.59 10.28 -6.80
N VAL A 94 7.79 10.31 -6.22
CA VAL A 94 8.48 11.54 -5.83
C VAL A 94 9.55 11.82 -6.89
N LYS A 95 9.20 12.69 -7.85
CA LYS A 95 10.02 13.08 -9.02
C LYS A 95 10.18 12.01 -10.09
#